data_AF-A0A2H3L0B8-F1
#
_entry.id   AF-A0A2H3L0B8-F1
#
_cell.length_a   1.000
_cell.length_b   1.000
_cell.length_c   1.000
_cell.angle_alpha   90.00
_cell.angle_beta   90.00
_cell.angle_gamma   90.00
#
_symmetry.space_group_name_H-M   'P 1'
#
loop_
_entity.id
_entity.type
_entity.pdbx_description
1 polymer ?
#
loop_
_entity_poly.entity_id
_entity_poly.type
_entity_poly.pdbx_seq_one_letter_code
_entity_poly.pdbx_strand_id
1 'polypeptide(L)'
;MYVRWVVRRHKNATIADTSFYDAYLVASYRDERGVPRQRTICYLGNIRQIADEFPMIERELFLLRAERILLSIEELGEVDREEALDALRQKVPPLTREEVMTAFVENLRWYRRWWEQNGGGPTDDELIKIVQLARGRLGPV
;
A
#
# COMPACT_ATOMS: atom_id res chain seq x y z
N MET A 1 19.02 7.41 -2.44
CA MET A 1 18.02 8.45 -2.84
C MET A 1 17.13 8.78 -1.63
N TYR A 2 15.97 9.44 -1.73
CA TYR A 2 15.03 9.50 -0.60
C TYR A 2 13.55 9.63 -1.01
N VAL A 3 12.65 9.25 -0.09
CA VAL A 3 11.20 9.41 -0.27
C VAL A 3 10.75 10.78 0.24
N ARG A 4 10.15 11.57 -0.64
CA ARG A 4 9.51 12.85 -0.32
C ARG A 4 8.00 12.66 -0.22
N TRP A 5 7.43 13.10 0.90
CA TRP A 5 5.99 13.14 1.11
C TRP A 5 5.43 14.53 0.82
N VAL A 6 4.34 14.58 0.05
CA VAL A 6 3.52 15.79 -0.13
C VAL A 6 2.16 15.52 0.50
N VAL A 7 1.76 16.36 1.45
CA VAL A 7 0.50 16.20 2.18
C VAL A 7 -0.50 17.25 1.71
N ARG A 8 -1.69 16.79 1.32
CA ARG A 8 -2.80 17.66 0.92
C ARG A 8 -4.01 17.39 1.80
N ARG A 9 -4.63 18.41 2.36
CA ARG A 9 -5.90 18.28 3.10
C ARG A 9 -7.08 18.32 2.14
N HIS A 10 -8.17 17.66 2.51
CA HIS A 10 -9.44 17.85 1.81
C HIS A 10 -9.84 19.33 1.82
N LYS A 11 -10.34 19.85 0.68
CA LYS A 11 -10.69 21.27 0.54
C LYS A 11 -11.73 21.74 1.56
N ASN A 12 -12.61 20.83 1.96
CA ASN A 12 -13.60 21.04 3.01
C ASN A 12 -13.22 20.20 4.24
N ALA A 13 -12.24 20.65 5.00
CA ALA A 13 -11.75 19.98 6.21
C ALA A 13 -12.80 19.91 7.33
N THR A 14 -13.86 20.73 7.25
CA THR A 14 -15.00 20.70 8.17
C THR A 14 -15.98 19.55 7.92
N ILE A 15 -15.93 18.92 6.74
CA ILE A 15 -16.88 17.88 6.32
C ILE A 15 -16.21 16.50 6.27
N ALA A 16 -14.93 16.45 5.92
CA ALA A 16 -14.17 15.22 5.85
C ALA A 16 -12.80 15.41 6.49
N ASP A 17 -12.58 14.69 7.59
CA ASP A 17 -11.27 14.61 8.23
C ASP A 17 -10.40 13.63 7.43
N THR A 18 -9.90 14.12 6.30
CA THR A 18 -9.10 13.33 5.37
C THR A 18 -7.91 14.12 4.85
N SER A 19 -6.74 13.50 4.95
CA SER A 19 -5.48 13.97 4.37
C SER A 19 -4.96 12.98 3.34
N PHE A 20 -4.37 13.48 2.27
CA PHE A 20 -3.80 12.71 1.18
C PHE A 20 -2.28 12.80 1.26
N TYR A 21 -1.61 11.66 1.29
CA TYR A 21 -0.15 11.55 1.35
C TYR A 21 0.37 11.00 0.04
N ASP A 22 0.95 11.88 -0.78
CA ASP A 22 1.59 11.53 -2.04
C ASP A 22 3.08 11.26 -1.82
N ALA A 23 3.57 10.08 -2.20
CA ALA A 23 4.96 9.69 -2.08
C ALA A 23 5.70 9.81 -3.41
N TYR A 24 6.89 10.41 -3.39
CA TYR A 24 7.77 10.56 -4.55
C TYR A 24 9.17 10.06 -4.22
N LEU A 25 9.78 9.32 -5.14
CA LEU A 25 11.22 9.04 -5.08
C LEU A 25 11.96 10.26 -5.64
N VAL A 26 12.90 10.81 -4.88
CA VAL A 26 13.67 12.00 -5.24
C VAL A 26 15.16 11.70 -5.16
N ALA A 27 15.92 12.17 -6.16
CA ALA A 27 17.36 12.16 -6.14
C ALA A 27 17.90 13.56 -5.89
N SER A 28 18.86 13.67 -4.96
CA SER A 28 19.65 14.87 -4.71
C SER A 28 20.95 14.80 -5.49
N TYR A 29 21.33 15.91 -6.11
CA TYR A 29 22.59 16.04 -6.84
C TYR A 29 23.14 17.48 -6.71
N ARG A 30 24.37 17.72 -7.13
CA ARG A 30 24.92 19.07 -7.26
C ARG A 30 25.02 19.43 -8.74
N ASP A 31 24.63 20.65 -9.10
CA ASP A 31 24.83 21.15 -10.46
C ASP A 31 26.30 21.51 -10.72
N GLU A 32 26.62 21.95 -11.94
CA GLU A 32 27.97 22.33 -12.37
C GLU A 32 28.62 23.42 -11.50
N ARG A 33 27.80 24.21 -10.79
CA ARG A 33 28.26 25.26 -9.87
C ARG A 33 28.35 24.76 -8.42
N GLY A 34 28.15 23.47 -8.19
CA GLY A 34 28.13 22.85 -6.87
C GLY A 34 26.85 23.11 -6.07
N VAL A 35 25.81 23.73 -6.66
CA VAL A 35 24.58 24.07 -5.95
C VAL A 35 23.72 22.82 -5.77
N PRO A 36 23.19 22.53 -4.57
CA PRO A 36 22.33 21.38 -4.36
C PRO A 36 21.02 21.52 -5.14
N ARG A 37 20.67 20.47 -5.88
CA ARG A 37 19.45 20.33 -6.67
C ARG A 37 18.74 19.02 -6.32
N GLN A 38 17.46 18.98 -6.65
CA GLN A 38 16.61 17.80 -6.47
C GLN A 38 15.86 17.53 -7.78
N ARG A 39 15.75 16.26 -8.15
CA ARG A 39 14.88 15.81 -9.25
C ARG A 39 13.95 14.70 -8.76
N THR A 40 12.69 14.79 -9.15
CA THR A 40 11.74 13.70 -8.95
C THR A 40 12.11 12.57 -9.93
N ILE A 41 12.30 11.38 -9.40
CA ILE A 41 12.55 10.16 -10.18
C ILE A 41 11.23 9.54 -10.58
N CYS A 42 10.35 9.29 -9.61
CA CYS A 42 9.02 8.74 -9.87
C CYS A 42 8.02 9.10 -8.78
N TYR A 43 6.76 8.87 -9.09
CA TYR A 43 5.66 8.87 -8.14
C TYR A 43 5.41 7.45 -7.64
N LEU A 44 5.44 7.25 -6.33
CA LEU A 44 5.33 5.95 -5.67
C LEU A 44 3.89 5.60 -5.25
N GLY A 45 2.98 6.58 -5.33
CA GLY A 45 1.56 6.39 -5.04
C GLY A 45 1.02 7.34 -3.98
N ASN A 46 -0.26 7.15 -3.67
CA ASN A 46 -0.98 7.91 -2.66
C ASN A 46 -1.64 6.97 -1.66
N ILE A 47 -1.67 7.41 -0.41
CA ILE A 47 -2.49 6.83 0.65
C ILE A 47 -3.29 7.94 1.35
N ARG A 48 -4.52 7.62 1.74
CA ARG A 48 -5.39 8.53 2.49
C ARG A 48 -5.26 8.24 3.97
N GLN A 49 -5.18 9.30 4.77
CA GLN A 49 -5.33 9.25 6.21
C GLN A 49 -6.72 9.78 6.56
N ILE A 50 -7.48 9.04 7.35
CA ILE A 50 -8.82 9.39 7.81
C ILE A 50 -8.81 9.36 9.33
N ALA A 51 -9.27 10.43 9.98
CA ALA A 51 -9.23 10.55 11.45
C ALA A 51 -7.84 10.23 12.03
N ASP A 52 -6.80 10.81 11.45
CA ASP A 52 -5.38 10.60 11.80
C ASP A 52 -4.85 9.16 11.64
N GLU A 53 -5.61 8.24 11.04
CA GLU A 53 -5.17 6.86 10.81
C GLU A 53 -5.07 6.51 9.31
N PHE A 54 -4.06 5.73 8.95
CA PHE A 54 -4.00 5.11 7.63
C PHE A 54 -4.85 3.83 7.62
N PRO A 55 -5.88 3.72 6.76
CA PRO A 55 -6.77 2.56 6.74
C PRO A 55 -6.00 1.27 6.51
N MET A 56 -6.36 0.22 7.26
CA MET A 56 -5.65 -1.07 7.34
C MET A 56 -5.19 -1.60 5.97
N ILE A 57 -6.08 -2.23 5.19
CA ILE A 57 -5.69 -2.89 3.93
C ILE A 57 -5.13 -1.90 2.89
N GLU A 58 -5.50 -0.61 2.97
CA GLU A 58 -4.95 0.41 2.08
C GLU A 58 -3.44 0.60 2.28
N ARG A 59 -2.90 0.38 3.49
CA ARG A 59 -1.45 0.41 3.76
C ARG A 59 -0.70 -0.63 2.96
N GLU A 60 -1.13 -1.88 2.99
CA GLU A 60 -0.49 -2.96 2.23
C GLU A 60 -0.64 -2.76 0.73
N LEU A 61 -1.83 -2.36 0.27
CA LEU A 61 -2.04 -2.06 -1.15
C LEU A 61 -1.17 -0.91 -1.64
N PHE A 62 -0.93 0.10 -0.80
CA PHE A 62 0.02 1.17 -1.10
C PHE A 62 1.46 0.64 -1.19
N LEU A 63 1.93 -0.10 -0.19
CA LEU A 63 3.29 -0.64 -0.16
C LEU A 63 3.57 -1.59 -1.33
N LEU A 64 2.65 -2.51 -1.65
CA LEU A 64 2.78 -3.43 -2.79
C LEU A 64 2.85 -2.70 -4.14
N ARG A 65 2.07 -1.62 -4.30
CA ARG A 65 2.12 -0.80 -5.52
C ARG A 65 3.45 -0.05 -5.61
N ALA A 66 3.90 0.55 -4.51
CA ALA A 66 5.17 1.26 -4.47
C ALA A 66 6.36 0.33 -4.76
N GLU A 67 6.37 -0.87 -4.18
CA GLU A 67 7.38 -1.90 -4.44
C GLU A 67 7.41 -2.28 -5.94
N ARG A 68 6.26 -2.52 -6.55
CA ARG A 68 6.18 -2.79 -8.00
C ARG A 68 6.73 -1.65 -8.85
N ILE A 69 6.45 -0.40 -8.47
CA ILE A 69 7.00 0.77 -9.17
C ILE A 69 8.52 0.80 -9.03
N LEU A 70 9.06 0.59 -7.82
CA LEU A 70 10.51 0.57 -7.60
C LEU A 70 11.20 -0.60 -8.33
N LEU A 71 10.54 -1.74 -8.46
CA LEU A 71 11.01 -2.89 -9.24
C LEU A 71 11.06 -2.60 -10.74
N SER A 72 10.22 -1.68 -11.24
CA SER A 72 10.19 -1.31 -12.66
C SER A 72 11.23 -0.27 -13.08
N ILE A 73 12.02 0.28 -12.15
CA ILE A 73 13.07 1.27 -12.45
C ILE A 73 14.40 0.52 -12.60
N GLU A 74 14.89 0.40 -13.83
CA GLU A 74 16.08 -0.38 -14.16
C GLU A 74 17.36 0.23 -13.57
N GLU A 75 17.45 1.56 -13.50
CA GLU A 75 18.61 2.28 -12.99
C GLU A 75 18.67 2.35 -11.46
N LEU A 76 17.65 1.81 -10.78
CA LEU A 76 17.59 1.78 -9.33
C LEU A 76 18.25 0.50 -8.80
N GLY A 77 19.37 0.66 -8.10
CA GLY A 77 20.04 -0.45 -7.43
C GLY A 77 19.19 -1.07 -6.32
N GLU A 78 19.53 -2.32 -5.95
CA GLU A 78 18.83 -3.06 -4.89
C GLU A 78 18.85 -2.31 -3.55
N VAL A 79 20.01 -1.73 -3.17
CA VAL A 79 20.15 -0.95 -1.94
C VAL A 79 19.24 0.29 -1.94
N ASP A 80 19.22 1.08 -3.02
CA ASP A 80 18.33 2.26 -3.09
C ASP A 80 16.84 1.86 -3.03
N ARG A 81 16.49 0.69 -3.57
CA ARG A 81 15.13 0.13 -3.51
C ARG A 81 14.77 -0.25 -2.07
N GLU A 82 15.63 -0.97 -1.37
CA GLU A 82 15.43 -1.33 0.03
C GLU A 82 15.31 -0.08 0.92
N GLU A 83 16.20 0.89 0.75
CA GLU A 83 16.14 2.17 1.47
C GLU A 83 14.83 2.93 1.21
N ALA A 84 14.36 2.95 -0.04
CA ALA A 84 13.09 3.58 -0.38
C ALA A 84 11.90 2.85 0.28
N LEU A 85 11.89 1.51 0.27
CA LEU A 85 10.84 0.71 0.92
C LEU A 85 10.84 0.91 2.43
N ASP A 86 12.00 0.98 3.07
CA ASP A 86 12.10 1.22 4.50
C ASP A 86 11.65 2.63 4.87
N ALA A 87 12.00 3.64 4.06
CA ALA A 87 11.49 5.00 4.24
C ALA A 87 9.96 5.08 4.08
N LEU A 88 9.36 4.28 3.18
CA LEU A 88 7.91 4.16 3.06
C LEU A 88 7.31 3.51 4.32
N ARG A 89 7.90 2.42 4.81
CA ARG A 89 7.44 1.69 6.00
C ARG A 89 7.52 2.50 7.29
N GLN A 90 8.49 3.41 7.40
CA GLN A 90 8.57 4.33 8.54
C GLN A 90 7.34 5.26 8.63
N LYS A 91 6.78 5.67 7.48
CA LYS A 91 5.59 6.52 7.45
C LYS A 91 4.30 5.71 7.44
N VAL A 92 4.29 4.61 6.70
CA VAL A 92 3.15 3.71 6.52
C VAL A 92 3.58 2.33 7.03
N PRO A 93 3.42 2.06 8.34
CA PRO A 93 3.90 0.82 8.93
C PRO A 93 3.11 -0.37 8.37
N PRO A 94 3.75 -1.55 8.22
CA PRO A 94 3.05 -2.76 7.83
C PRO A 94 1.95 -3.11 8.83
N LEU A 95 0.99 -3.92 8.41
CA LEU A 95 -0.08 -4.37 9.29
C LEU A 95 0.44 -5.22 10.44
N THR A 96 -0.11 -4.97 11.62
CA THR A 96 0.05 -5.88 12.75
C THR A 96 -0.79 -7.14 12.52
N ARG A 97 -0.48 -8.21 13.27
CA ARG A 97 -1.25 -9.46 13.24
C ARG A 97 -2.76 -9.21 13.48
N GLU A 98 -3.09 -8.36 14.44
CA GLU A 98 -4.49 -8.05 14.77
C GLU A 98 -5.20 -7.37 13.61
N GLU A 99 -4.56 -6.37 12.99
CA GLU A 99 -5.12 -5.66 11.85
C GLU A 99 -5.30 -6.56 10.62
N VAL A 100 -4.37 -7.50 10.39
CA VAL A 100 -4.52 -8.52 9.34
C VAL A 100 -5.75 -9.39 9.62
N MET A 101 -5.91 -9.86 10.86
CA MET A 101 -7.06 -10.69 11.23
C MET A 101 -8.39 -9.94 11.08
N THR A 102 -8.44 -8.68 11.54
CA THR A 102 -9.62 -7.83 11.39
C THR A 102 -9.93 -7.57 9.92
N ALA A 103 -8.93 -7.19 9.12
CA ALA A 103 -9.12 -6.96 7.69
C ALA A 103 -9.61 -8.23 6.98
N PHE A 104 -9.08 -9.40 7.33
CA PHE A 104 -9.53 -10.68 6.75
C PHE A 104 -11.00 -10.96 7.06
N VAL A 105 -11.43 -10.78 8.32
CA VAL A 105 -12.82 -10.99 8.73
C VAL A 105 -13.76 -9.99 8.04
N GLU A 106 -13.39 -8.72 7.94
CA GLU A 106 -14.21 -7.71 7.25
C GLU A 106 -14.34 -8.00 5.74
N ASN A 107 -13.27 -8.48 5.10
CA ASN A 107 -13.33 -8.92 3.70
C ASN A 107 -14.27 -10.12 3.54
N LEU A 108 -14.18 -11.13 4.42
CA LEU A 108 -15.10 -12.27 4.40
C LEU A 108 -16.57 -11.84 4.61
N ARG A 109 -16.81 -10.89 5.52
CA ARG A 109 -18.15 -10.32 5.74
C ARG A 109 -18.67 -9.63 4.48
N TRP A 110 -17.81 -8.88 3.79
CA TRP A 110 -18.17 -8.25 2.52
C TRP A 110 -18.51 -9.28 1.44
N TYR A 111 -17.67 -10.31 1.23
CA TYR A 111 -17.94 -11.39 0.27
C TYR A 111 -19.28 -12.06 0.56
N ARG A 112 -19.54 -12.39 1.83
CA ARG A 112 -20.80 -13.00 2.26
C ARG A 112 -22.02 -12.14 1.92
N ARG A 113 -21.98 -10.85 2.24
CA ARG A 113 -23.06 -9.91 1.89
C ARG A 113 -23.28 -9.83 0.39
N TRP A 114 -22.20 -9.76 -0.38
CA TRP A 114 -22.29 -9.72 -1.84
C TRP A 114 -22.96 -10.99 -2.39
N TRP A 115 -22.56 -12.17 -1.92
CA TRP A 115 -23.18 -13.43 -2.32
C TRP A 115 -24.68 -13.51 -1.98
N GLU A 116 -25.07 -13.14 -0.76
CA GLU A 116 -26.47 -13.12 -0.33
C GLU A 116 -27.33 -12.20 -1.22
N GLN A 117 -26.76 -11.08 -1.68
CA GLN A 117 -27.44 -10.14 -2.58
C GLN A 117 -27.48 -10.57 -4.05
N ASN A 118 -26.62 -11.51 -4.46
CA ASN A 118 -26.41 -11.88 -5.87
C ASN A 118 -26.75 -13.35 -6.17
N GLY A 119 -27.66 -13.96 -5.39
CA GLY A 119 -28.23 -15.27 -5.71
C GLY A 119 -27.60 -16.46 -5.00
N GLY A 120 -26.86 -16.23 -3.92
CA GLY A 120 -26.34 -17.27 -3.02
C GLY A 120 -24.83 -17.24 -2.86
N GLY A 121 -24.36 -17.87 -1.77
CA GLY A 121 -22.94 -17.98 -1.43
C GLY A 121 -22.49 -19.42 -1.24
N PRO A 122 -21.18 -19.64 -1.20
CA PRO A 122 -20.62 -20.93 -0.82
C PRO A 122 -21.10 -21.33 0.56
N THR A 123 -21.34 -22.63 0.72
CA THR A 123 -21.53 -23.28 2.01
C THR A 123 -20.26 -23.19 2.86
N ASP A 124 -20.37 -23.44 4.16
CA ASP A 124 -19.21 -23.45 5.07
C ASP A 124 -18.12 -24.44 4.61
N ASP A 125 -18.53 -25.60 4.06
CA ASP A 125 -17.60 -26.61 3.52
C ASP A 125 -16.87 -26.10 2.25
N GLU A 126 -17.56 -25.37 1.37
CA GLU A 126 -16.95 -24.76 0.19
C GLU A 126 -15.98 -23.63 0.58
N LEU A 127 -16.31 -22.84 1.61
CA LEU A 127 -15.41 -21.84 2.17
C LEU A 127 -14.13 -22.46 2.72
N ILE A 128 -14.24 -23.58 3.47
CA ILE A 128 -13.08 -24.31 3.96
C ILE A 128 -12.21 -24.80 2.79
N LYS A 129 -12.82 -25.33 1.73
CA LYS A 129 -12.09 -25.74 0.52
C LYS A 129 -11.38 -24.57 -0.16
N ILE A 130 -12.01 -23.40 -0.26
CA ILE A 130 -11.38 -22.19 -0.81
C ILE A 130 -10.16 -21.78 0.03
N VAL A 131 -10.28 -21.79 1.36
CA VAL A 131 -9.17 -21.50 2.26
C VAL A 131 -8.04 -22.52 2.08
N GLN A 132 -8.35 -23.81 1.94
CA GLN A 132 -7.36 -24.85 1.68
C GLN A 132 -6.68 -24.67 0.32
N LEU A 133 -7.42 -24.32 -0.74
CA LEU A 133 -6.87 -24.02 -2.07
C LEU A 133 -5.91 -22.81 -2.03
N ALA A 134 -6.26 -21.77 -1.25
CA ALA A 134 -5.39 -20.61 -1.05
C ALA A 134 -4.06 -20.97 -0.36
N ARG A 135 -4.00 -22.09 0.38
CA ARG A 135 -2.77 -22.58 1.02
C ARG A 135 -1.80 -23.29 0.08
N GLY A 136 -2.18 -23.59 -1.17
CA GLY A 136 -1.21 -24.18 -2.10
C GLY A 136 -1.75 -24.68 -3.45
N ARG A 137 -1.85 -23.77 -4.43
CA ARG A 137 -1.17 -24.01 -5.72
C ARG A 137 0.33 -23.72 -5.54
N LEU A 138 1.04 -24.71 -5.01
CA LEU A 138 2.46 -24.98 -5.25
C LEU A 138 2.51 -26.44 -5.72
N GLY A 139 2.22 -26.67 -7.01
CA GLY A 139 2.50 -27.88 -7.83
C GLY A 139 2.00 -29.27 -7.37
N PRO A 140 1.60 -30.18 -8.29
CA PRO A 140 1.54 -31.61 -8.00
C PRO A 140 2.95 -32.23 -8.03
N VAL A 141 3.16 -33.34 -7.31
CA VAL A 141 4.29 -34.26 -7.54
C VAL A 141 3.97 -35.17 -8.71
#